data_AF-A0A366X455-F1
#
_entry.id   AF-A0A366X455-F1
#
_cell.length_a   1.000
_cell.length_b   1.000
_cell.length_c   1.000
_cell.angle_alpha   90.00
_cell.angle_beta   90.00
_cell.angle_gamma   90.00
#
_symmetry.space_group_name_H-M   'P 1'
#
loop_
_entity.id
_entity.type
_entity.pdbx_description
1 polymer ?
#
loop_
_entity_poly.entity_id
_entity_poly.type
_entity_poly.pdbx_seq_one_letter_code
_entity_poly.pdbx_strand_id
1 'polypeptide(L)'
;MYSDMEISDRLKQARIDAGFRSAREAANRFNWTGSTYAAHENGTRGIKTPEIQRYAQAFRADPCFIAFGIETQTNPIAGVSEKVLREVVNFVMDHEGAKESSADVLADLIIDLCNYAKQSGETGLGNIVDFEFARRAAQGS
;
A
#
# COMPACT_ATOMS: atom_id res chain seq x y z
N MET A 1 -0.54 -16.24 0.78
CA MET A 1 -0.62 -16.85 -0.56
C MET A 1 -2.11 -16.96 -0.89
N TYR A 2 -2.63 -16.12 -1.79
CA TYR A 2 -4.07 -16.01 -2.10
C TYR A 2 -4.50 -16.83 -3.34
N SER A 3 -3.61 -17.70 -3.83
CA SER A 3 -3.78 -18.44 -5.09
C SER A 3 -4.89 -19.48 -5.05
N ASP A 4 -5.30 -19.93 -3.86
CA ASP A 4 -6.38 -20.92 -3.69
C ASP A 4 -7.78 -20.29 -3.61
N MET A 5 -7.87 -18.95 -3.58
CA MET A 5 -9.17 -18.26 -3.58
C MET A 5 -9.78 -18.23 -4.98
N GLU A 6 -11.11 -18.27 -5.07
CA GLU A 6 -11.80 -18.00 -6.32
C GLU A 6 -11.84 -16.49 -6.63
N ILE A 7 -12.02 -16.11 -7.89
CA ILE A 7 -12.13 -14.71 -8.31
C ILE A 7 -13.26 -13.96 -7.59
N SER A 8 -14.36 -14.66 -7.30
CA SER A 8 -15.50 -14.15 -6.56
C SER A 8 -15.15 -13.79 -5.11
N ASP A 9 -14.32 -14.62 -4.46
CA ASP A 9 -13.87 -14.37 -3.08
C ASP A 9 -12.94 -13.17 -3.02
N ARG A 10 -12.05 -13.02 -4.00
CA ARG A 10 -11.16 -11.85 -4.10
C ARG A 10 -11.93 -10.56 -4.39
N LEU A 11 -12.97 -10.63 -5.23
CA LEU A 11 -13.87 -9.49 -5.45
C LEU A 11 -14.62 -9.11 -4.15
N LYS A 12 -15.09 -10.10 -3.39
CA LYS A 12 -15.72 -9.89 -2.09
C LYS A 12 -14.76 -9.26 -1.08
N GLN A 13 -13.51 -9.72 -1.04
CA GLN A 13 -12.47 -9.18 -0.19
C GLN A 13 -12.20 -7.71 -0.53
N ALA A 14 -11.99 -7.39 -1.82
CA ALA A 14 -11.80 -6.01 -2.28
C ALA A 14 -12.96 -5.08 -1.86
N ARG A 15 -14.21 -5.57 -1.89
CA ARG A 15 -15.37 -4.80 -1.41
C ARG A 15 -15.30 -4.53 0.10
N ILE A 16 -14.92 -5.53 0.90
CA ILE A 16 -14.82 -5.43 2.35
C ILE A 16 -13.72 -4.44 2.73
N ASP A 17 -12.56 -4.51 2.08
CA ASP A 17 -11.42 -3.62 2.32
C ASP A 17 -11.75 -2.17 1.94
N ALA A 18 -12.61 -1.98 0.93
CA ALA A 18 -13.16 -0.67 0.58
C ALA A 18 -14.23 -0.14 1.55
N GLY A 19 -14.57 -0.91 2.60
CA GLY A 19 -15.46 -0.49 3.68
C GLY A 19 -16.96 -0.73 3.45
N PHE A 20 -17.34 -1.48 2.42
CA PHE A 20 -18.75 -1.79 2.16
C PHE A 20 -19.21 -3.03 2.91
N ARG A 21 -20.34 -2.95 3.61
CA ARG A 21 -20.86 -4.04 4.45
C ARG A 21 -21.57 -5.12 3.63
N SER A 22 -22.09 -4.78 2.47
CA SER A 22 -22.82 -5.73 1.62
C SER A 22 -22.67 -5.45 0.12
N ALA A 23 -22.90 -6.48 -0.68
CA ALA A 23 -22.92 -6.34 -2.14
C ALA A 23 -23.99 -5.33 -2.61
N ARG A 24 -25.14 -5.30 -1.93
CA ARG A 24 -26.23 -4.34 -2.21
C ARG A 24 -25.80 -2.90 -1.96
N GLU A 25 -25.08 -2.66 -0.87
CA GLU A 25 -24.57 -1.34 -0.52
C GLU A 25 -23.59 -0.83 -1.59
N ALA A 26 -22.62 -1.65 -1.99
CA ALA A 26 -21.68 -1.31 -3.06
C ALA A 26 -22.39 -1.07 -4.39
N ALA A 27 -23.32 -1.95 -4.79
CA ALA A 27 -24.08 -1.79 -6.02
C ALA A 27 -24.89 -0.48 -6.03
N ASN A 28 -25.55 -0.13 -4.92
CA ASN A 28 -26.27 1.14 -4.80
C ASN A 28 -25.30 2.34 -4.87
N ARG A 29 -24.16 2.28 -4.17
CA ARG A 29 -23.16 3.36 -4.12
C ARG A 29 -22.58 3.70 -5.49
N PHE A 30 -22.37 2.70 -6.34
CA PHE A 30 -21.77 2.84 -7.67
C PHE A 30 -22.76 2.71 -8.82
N ASN A 31 -24.06 2.69 -8.50
CA ASN A 31 -25.15 2.59 -9.46
C ASN A 31 -25.00 1.38 -10.41
N TRP A 32 -24.69 0.22 -9.85
CA TRP A 32 -24.59 -1.05 -10.56
C TRP A 32 -25.91 -1.83 -10.44
N THR A 33 -26.19 -2.69 -11.41
CA THR A 33 -27.27 -3.65 -11.30
C THR A 33 -26.95 -4.64 -10.17
N GLY A 34 -27.69 -4.54 -9.06
CA GLY A 34 -27.40 -5.31 -7.83
C GLY A 34 -27.40 -6.83 -8.05
N SER A 35 -28.28 -7.36 -8.89
CA SER A 35 -28.30 -8.79 -9.24
C SER A 35 -27.05 -9.22 -10.02
N THR A 36 -26.60 -8.40 -10.98
CA THR A 36 -25.38 -8.68 -11.76
C THR A 36 -24.15 -8.68 -10.88
N TYR A 37 -24.00 -7.65 -10.03
CA TYR A 37 -22.85 -7.56 -9.13
C TYR A 37 -22.85 -8.68 -8.09
N ALA A 38 -24.01 -8.97 -7.47
CA ALA A 38 -24.13 -10.09 -6.54
C ALA A 38 -23.82 -11.44 -7.21
N ALA A 39 -24.22 -11.64 -8.48
CA ALA A 39 -23.92 -12.87 -9.21
C ALA A 39 -22.41 -13.09 -9.44
N HIS A 40 -21.67 -11.99 -9.69
CA HIS A 40 -20.21 -11.99 -9.79
C HIS A 40 -19.55 -12.27 -8.44
N GLU A 41 -20.00 -11.59 -7.37
CA GLU A 41 -19.45 -11.78 -6.01
C GLU A 41 -19.76 -13.16 -5.43
N ASN A 42 -20.89 -13.77 -5.80
CA ASN A 42 -21.27 -15.12 -5.37
C ASN A 42 -20.70 -16.24 -6.26
N GLY A 43 -19.92 -15.91 -7.30
CA GLY A 43 -19.33 -16.90 -8.22
C GLY A 43 -20.33 -17.60 -9.16
N THR A 44 -21.62 -17.24 -9.12
CA THR A 44 -22.66 -17.82 -10.00
C THR A 44 -22.51 -17.40 -11.46
N ARG A 45 -21.74 -16.34 -11.73
CA ARG A 45 -21.43 -15.86 -13.07
C ARG A 45 -19.95 -15.44 -13.14
N GLY A 46 -19.27 -15.88 -14.20
CA GLY A 46 -17.89 -15.47 -14.48
C GLY A 46 -17.77 -13.96 -14.74
N ILE A 47 -16.66 -13.38 -14.31
CA ILE A 47 -16.39 -11.94 -14.37
C ILE A 47 -15.44 -11.68 -15.55
N LYS A 48 -15.82 -10.77 -16.45
CA LYS A 48 -14.97 -10.37 -17.57
C LYS A 48 -14.05 -9.22 -17.18
N THR A 49 -12.96 -9.06 -17.93
CA THR A 49 -11.94 -8.03 -17.69
C THR A 49 -12.47 -6.61 -17.51
N PRO A 50 -13.42 -6.10 -18.33
CA PRO A 50 -13.97 -4.75 -18.13
C PRO A 50 -14.66 -4.57 -16.78
N GLU A 51 -15.36 -5.60 -16.31
CA GLU A 51 -16.04 -5.64 -15.01
C GLU A 51 -15.03 -5.72 -13.87
N ILE A 52 -13.96 -6.51 -14.01
CA ILE A 52 -12.85 -6.55 -13.05
C ILE A 52 -12.25 -5.15 -12.87
N GLN A 53 -11.90 -4.48 -13.98
CA GLN A 53 -11.34 -3.13 -13.94
C GLN A 53 -12.30 -2.13 -13.29
N ARG A 54 -13.59 -2.20 -13.64
CA ARG A 54 -14.64 -1.36 -13.06
C ARG A 54 -14.74 -1.54 -11.54
N TYR A 55 -14.71 -2.77 -11.04
CA TYR A 55 -14.80 -3.05 -9.61
C TYR A 55 -13.52 -2.64 -8.88
N ALA A 56 -12.35 -2.97 -9.44
CA ALA A 56 -11.07 -2.59 -8.89
C ALA A 56 -10.97 -1.06 -8.70
N GLN A 57 -11.34 -0.28 -9.72
CA GLN A 57 -11.33 1.18 -9.63
C GLN A 57 -12.28 1.71 -8.55
N ALA A 58 -13.49 1.14 -8.44
CA ALA A 58 -14.48 1.57 -7.46
C ALA A 58 -14.04 1.26 -6.01
N PHE A 59 -13.38 0.13 -5.82
CA PHE A 59 -12.89 -0.31 -4.52
C PHE A 59 -11.47 0.16 -4.19
N ARG A 60 -10.82 0.88 -5.11
CA ARG A 60 -9.40 1.24 -5.00
C ARG A 60 -8.51 0.01 -4.74
N ALA A 61 -8.88 -1.10 -5.35
CA ALA A 61 -8.18 -2.37 -5.28
C ALA A 61 -7.34 -2.61 -6.54
N ASP A 62 -6.40 -3.55 -6.47
CA ASP A 62 -5.63 -3.97 -7.62
C ASP A 62 -6.46 -4.90 -8.54
N PRO A 63 -6.64 -4.59 -9.84
CA PRO A 63 -7.31 -5.49 -10.76
C PRO A 63 -6.60 -6.84 -10.92
N CYS A 64 -5.27 -6.90 -10.78
CA CYS A 64 -4.50 -8.14 -10.78
C CYS A 64 -4.79 -8.98 -9.53
N PHE A 65 -5.06 -8.34 -8.39
CA PHE A 65 -5.47 -9.07 -7.19
C PHE A 65 -6.82 -9.72 -7.44
N ILE A 66 -7.82 -8.98 -7.93
CA ILE A 66 -9.13 -9.56 -8.23
C ILE A 66 -8.97 -10.69 -9.26
N ALA A 67 -8.31 -10.45 -10.39
CA ALA A 67 -8.19 -11.41 -11.48
C ALA A 67 -7.41 -12.68 -11.10
N PHE A 68 -6.26 -12.55 -10.44
CA PHE A 68 -5.27 -13.63 -10.31
C PHE A 68 -4.79 -13.89 -8.88
N GLY A 69 -5.21 -13.10 -7.90
CA GLY A 69 -4.73 -13.21 -6.52
C GLY A 69 -3.30 -12.71 -6.32
N ILE A 70 -2.81 -11.85 -7.23
CA ILE A 70 -1.49 -11.22 -7.13
C ILE A 70 -1.67 -9.71 -6.91
N GLU A 71 -1.04 -9.16 -5.89
CA GLU A 71 -0.96 -7.72 -5.69
C GLU A 71 0.26 -7.18 -6.46
N THR A 72 0.03 -6.19 -7.32
CA THR A 72 1.06 -5.47 -8.09
C THR A 72 1.20 -4.03 -7.62
N GLN A 73 0.19 -3.49 -6.94
CA GLN A 73 0.26 -2.19 -6.28
C GLN A 73 0.95 -2.33 -4.93
N THR A 74 2.16 -1.78 -4.82
CA THR A 74 2.78 -1.51 -3.52
C THR A 74 2.17 -0.22 -2.98
N ASN A 75 1.49 -0.27 -1.84
CA ASN A 75 1.12 0.95 -1.15
C ASN A 75 2.42 1.66 -0.73
N PRO A 76 2.67 2.90 -1.19
CA PRO A 76 3.92 3.58 -0.87
C PRO A 76 3.96 3.89 0.63
N ILE A 77 4.94 3.34 1.33
CA ILE A 77 5.19 3.66 2.75
C ILE A 77 5.44 5.17 2.84
N ALA A 78 4.71 5.85 3.72
CA ALA A 78 4.75 7.31 3.87
C ALA A 78 4.51 8.12 2.58
N GLY A 79 4.05 7.50 1.48
CA GLY A 79 3.90 8.14 0.18
C GLY A 79 5.21 8.39 -0.58
N VAL A 80 6.32 7.72 -0.22
CA VAL A 80 7.56 7.75 -1.00
C VAL A 80 7.60 6.66 -2.06
N SER A 81 8.39 6.84 -3.12
CA SER A 81 8.60 5.80 -4.13
C SER A 81 9.38 4.62 -3.55
N GLU A 82 9.25 3.43 -4.15
CA GLU A 82 9.98 2.23 -3.71
C GLU A 82 11.50 2.46 -3.71
N LYS A 83 12.01 3.24 -4.68
CA LYS A 83 13.43 3.61 -4.75
C LYS A 83 13.88 4.35 -3.49
N VAL A 84 13.15 5.38 -3.09
CA VAL A 84 13.47 6.19 -1.90
C VAL A 84 13.36 5.34 -0.64
N LEU A 85 12.31 4.52 -0.52
CA LEU A 85 12.16 3.60 0.61
C LEU A 85 13.38 2.67 0.72
N ARG A 86 13.85 2.10 -0.39
CA ARG A 86 15.01 1.20 -0.41
C ARG A 86 16.29 1.93 0.02
N GLU A 87 16.49 3.15 -0.43
CA GLU A 87 17.62 3.99 -0.02
C GLU A 87 17.58 4.30 1.49
N VAL A 88 16.42 4.66 2.03
CA VAL A 88 16.23 4.91 3.47
C VAL A 88 16.47 3.65 4.29
N VAL A 89 15.91 2.51 3.88
CA VAL A 89 16.10 1.24 4.58
C VAL A 89 17.58 0.87 4.60
N ASN A 90 18.28 0.94 3.47
CA ASN A 90 19.71 0.63 3.42
C ASN A 90 20.51 1.58 4.34
N PHE A 91 20.20 2.89 4.30
CA PHE A 91 20.86 3.87 5.16
C PHE A 91 20.69 3.55 6.66
N VAL A 92 19.47 3.20 7.08
CA VAL A 92 19.19 2.82 8.47
C VAL A 92 19.90 1.52 8.83
N MET A 93 19.81 0.50 7.98
CA MET A 93 20.34 -0.84 8.27
C MET A 93 21.87 -0.92 8.23
N ASP A 94 22.54 -0.07 7.44
CA ASP A 94 24.00 0.00 7.36
C ASP A 94 24.63 0.77 8.54
N HIS A 95 23.83 1.49 9.34
CA HIS A 95 24.31 2.23 10.50
C HIS A 95 24.63 1.27 11.67
N GLU A 96 25.76 1.48 12.37
CA GLU A 96 26.20 0.58 13.46
C GLU A 96 25.16 0.40 14.57
N GLY A 97 24.46 1.49 14.91
CA GLY A 97 23.40 1.49 15.92
C GLY A 97 22.17 0.63 15.56
N ALA A 98 22.02 0.20 14.31
CA ALA A 98 20.90 -0.65 13.91
C ALA A 98 20.98 -2.05 14.52
N LYS A 99 22.20 -2.57 14.74
CA LYS A 99 22.41 -3.91 15.30
C LYS A 99 21.95 -4.05 16.76
N GLU A 100 21.95 -2.93 17.49
CA GLU A 100 21.59 -2.88 18.91
C GLU A 100 20.17 -2.35 19.14
N SER A 101 19.51 -1.89 18.08
CA SER A 101 18.17 -1.33 18.13
C SER A 101 17.10 -2.41 17.95
N SER A 102 16.00 -2.28 18.68
CA SER A 102 14.81 -3.11 18.48
C SER A 102 14.13 -2.81 17.14
N ALA A 103 13.40 -3.79 16.60
CA ALA A 103 12.69 -3.65 15.33
C ALA A 103 11.69 -2.47 15.31
N ASP A 104 10.99 -2.20 16.42
CA ASP A 104 10.02 -1.10 16.51
C ASP A 104 10.70 0.27 16.32
N VAL A 105 11.84 0.50 17.00
CA VAL A 105 12.64 1.72 16.87
C VAL A 105 13.15 1.92 15.45
N LEU A 106 13.59 0.84 14.78
CA LEU A 106 14.03 0.91 13.39
C LEU A 106 12.88 1.23 12.44
N ALA A 107 11.69 0.64 12.68
CA ALA A 107 10.50 0.90 11.90
C ALA A 107 10.05 2.37 12.01
N ASP A 108 9.99 2.90 13.24
CA ASP A 108 9.66 4.31 13.49
C ASP A 108 10.66 5.25 12.78
N LEU A 109 11.95 4.97 12.89
CA LEU A 109 13.00 5.76 12.23
C LEU A 109 12.87 5.74 10.70
N ILE A 110 12.58 4.57 10.11
CA ILE A 110 12.35 4.45 8.66
C ILE A 110 11.14 5.27 8.22
N ILE A 111 10.04 5.24 8.99
CA ILE A 111 8.83 6.01 8.72
C ILE A 111 9.13 7.52 8.77
N ASP A 112 9.85 7.97 9.81
CA ASP A 112 10.22 9.38 9.98
C ASP A 112 11.10 9.88 8.84
N LEU A 113 12.11 9.10 8.44
CA LEU A 113 12.99 9.45 7.33
C LEU A 113 12.24 9.48 5.98
N CYS A 114 11.30 8.56 5.77
CA CYS A 114 10.46 8.59 4.57
C CYS A 114 9.54 9.84 4.56
N ASN A 115 8.95 10.21 5.70
CA ASN A 115 8.15 11.43 5.83
C ASN A 115 8.99 12.68 5.56
N TYR A 116 10.23 12.73 6.05
CA TYR A 116 11.14 13.83 5.79
C TYR A 116 11.54 13.91 4.31
N ALA A 117 11.91 12.79 3.70
CA ALA A 117 12.27 12.72 2.28
C ALA A 117 11.13 13.20 1.38
N LYS A 118 9.88 12.84 1.72
CA LYS A 118 8.68 13.33 1.03
C LYS A 118 8.51 14.85 1.14
N GLN A 119 8.73 15.43 2.33
CA GLN A 119 8.57 16.87 2.54
C GLN A 119 9.67 17.69 1.86
N SER A 120 10.86 17.11 1.69
CA SER A 120 12.04 17.82 1.20
C SER A 120 12.17 17.87 -0.34
N GLY A 121 11.28 17.21 -1.09
CA GLY A 121 11.35 17.16 -2.57
C GLY A 121 12.50 16.30 -3.11
N GLU A 122 12.79 16.39 -4.43
CA GLU A 122 13.75 15.51 -5.14
C GLU A 122 15.20 15.51 -4.58
N THR A 123 15.56 16.48 -3.75
CA THR A 123 16.88 16.64 -3.09
C THR A 123 16.91 16.14 -1.64
N GLY A 124 15.82 15.55 -1.14
CA GLY A 124 15.59 15.32 0.29
C GLY A 124 16.62 14.46 1.04
N LEU A 125 17.29 13.51 0.38
CA LEU A 125 18.29 12.65 1.02
C LEU A 125 19.63 13.38 1.29
N GLY A 126 20.02 14.34 0.45
CA GLY A 126 21.20 15.19 0.74
C GLY A 126 20.99 16.01 2.00
N ASN A 127 19.78 16.55 2.16
CA ASN A 127 19.40 17.32 3.35
C ASN A 127 19.29 16.46 4.62
N ILE A 128 19.07 15.14 4.52
CA ILE A 128 19.08 14.22 5.67
C ILE A 128 20.50 14.13 6.25
N VAL A 129 21.49 13.96 5.36
CA VAL A 129 22.91 13.91 5.75
C VAL A 129 23.32 15.24 6.39
N ASP A 130 22.98 16.37 5.76
CA ASP A 130 23.30 17.70 6.29
C ASP A 130 22.61 17.99 7.64
N PHE A 131 21.35 17.59 7.81
CA PHE A 131 20.61 17.76 9.07
C PHE A 131 21.20 16.91 10.20
N GLU A 132 21.54 15.64 9.97
CA GLU A 132 22.16 14.80 11.00
C GLU A 132 23.57 15.28 11.37
N PHE A 133 24.36 15.77 10.40
CA PHE A 133 25.63 16.43 10.70
C PHE A 133 25.43 17.68 11.57
N ALA A 134 24.45 18.53 11.24
CA ALA A 134 24.14 19.72 12.03
C ALA A 134 23.64 19.40 13.45
N ARG A 135 22.79 18.37 13.60
CA ARG A 135 22.25 17.93 14.89
C ARG A 135 23.35 17.38 15.81
N ARG A 136 24.27 16.56 15.28
CA ARG A 136 25.39 16.02 16.05
C ARG A 136 26.40 17.10 16.45
N ALA A 137 26.63 18.11 15.60
CA ALA A 137 27.44 19.28 15.96
C ALA A 137 26.83 20.08 17.13
N ALA A 138 25.49 20.17 17.19
CA ALA A 138 24.77 20.87 18.26
C ALA A 138 24.69 20.09 19.58
N GLN A 139 24.80 18.76 19.55
CA GLN A 139 24.79 17.90 20.75
C GLN A 139 26.19 17.64 21.34
N GLY A 140 27.25 18.05 20.64
CA GLY A 140 28.65 17.89 21.06
C GLY A 140 29.32 19.17 21.58
N SER A 141 28.55 20.22 21.89
CA SER A 141 29.02 21.50 22.45
C SER A 141 28.57 21.69 23.90
#